data_AF-A0A519JWG3-F1
#
_entry.id   AF-A0A519JWG3-F1
#
_cell.length_a   1.000
_cell.length_b   1.000
_cell.length_c   1.000
_cell.angle_alpha   90.00
_cell.angle_beta   90.00
_cell.angle_gamma   90.00
#
_symmetry.space_group_name_H-M   'P 1'
#
loop_
_entity.id
_entity.type
_entity.pdbx_description
1 polymer ?
#
loop_
_entity_poly.entity_id
_entity_poly.type
_entity_poly.pdbx_seq_one_letter_code
_entity_poly.pdbx_strand_id
1 'polypeptide(L)'
;MNRWATPGGTVVVAVRQDIQPGWHTYWRNPGDSGGATTLDWTLPEAVRAGEIVWPLPARQRLQGLVNYGYEGAVYLPVPIEVPATARPGSTLPLRVKALFLVCSDEMCIPRELTLGLDLPVREGAAPQDPAHGAAIARILEQAPRPAGISARVVLENGVLTLTATGGPLAGQDPGPSYFFPFEAG
;
A
#
# COMPACT_ATOMS: atom_id res chain seq x y z
N MET A 1 -9.15 4.98 8.15
CA MET A 1 -8.64 4.43 9.43
C MET A 1 -9.42 4.98 10.60
N ASN A 2 -9.54 6.30 10.72
CA ASN A 2 -10.35 6.96 11.74
C ASN A 2 -11.62 7.53 11.13
N ARG A 3 -12.63 7.80 11.97
CA ARG A 3 -13.97 8.26 11.52
C ARG A 3 -14.02 9.71 11.05
N TRP A 4 -13.05 10.54 11.43
CA TRP A 4 -12.97 11.95 11.03
C TRP A 4 -11.52 12.41 10.96
N ALA A 5 -11.32 13.52 10.25
CA ALA A 5 -10.11 14.33 10.26
C ALA A 5 -10.12 15.34 11.41
N THR A 6 -8.93 15.69 11.91
CA THR A 6 -8.73 16.82 12.82
C THR A 6 -7.93 17.92 12.11
N PRO A 7 -8.23 19.20 12.32
CA PRO A 7 -7.43 20.30 11.76
C PRO A 7 -5.96 20.17 12.12
N GLY A 8 -5.08 20.34 11.12
CA GLY A 8 -3.62 20.24 11.29
C GLY A 8 -3.08 18.84 11.54
N GLY A 9 -3.96 17.82 11.53
CA GLY A 9 -3.57 16.43 11.72
C GLY A 9 -3.36 15.67 10.41
N THR A 10 -2.95 14.41 10.56
CA THR A 10 -2.91 13.44 9.46
C THR A 10 -3.92 12.35 9.73
N VAL A 11 -4.73 12.02 8.72
CA VAL A 11 -5.70 10.93 8.76
C VAL A 11 -5.36 9.93 7.68
N VAL A 12 -5.40 8.63 7.99
CA VAL A 12 -5.14 7.60 6.99
C VAL A 12 -6.47 7.15 6.37
N VAL A 13 -6.59 7.27 5.06
CA VAL A 13 -7.67 6.67 4.25
C VAL A 13 -7.10 5.45 3.51
N ALA A 14 -7.94 4.63 2.87
CA ALA A 14 -7.44 3.52 2.09
C ALA A 14 -8.36 3.23 0.90
N VAL A 15 -7.75 2.85 -0.23
CA VAL A 15 -8.48 2.18 -1.32
C VAL A 15 -8.53 0.70 -0.99
N ARG A 16 -9.73 0.14 -0.83
CA ARG A 16 -9.92 -1.30 -0.67
C ARG A 16 -10.17 -1.92 -2.04
N GLN A 17 -9.40 -2.94 -2.38
CA GLN A 17 -9.65 -3.81 -3.51
C GLN A 17 -10.23 -5.13 -2.98
N ASP A 18 -11.37 -5.53 -3.54
CA ASP A 18 -11.98 -6.84 -3.34
C ASP A 18 -11.85 -7.60 -4.66
N ILE A 19 -10.91 -8.53 -4.68
CA ILE A 19 -10.37 -9.18 -5.86
C ILE A 19 -11.03 -10.56 -5.97
N GLN A 20 -11.68 -10.81 -7.10
CA GLN A 20 -12.39 -12.06 -7.33
C GLN A 20 -11.42 -13.26 -7.35
N PRO A 21 -11.87 -14.45 -6.91
CA PRO A 21 -11.07 -15.66 -7.00
C PRO A 21 -10.55 -15.91 -8.43
N GLY A 22 -9.28 -16.30 -8.55
CA GLY A 22 -8.61 -16.49 -9.84
C GLY A 22 -8.11 -15.20 -10.49
N TRP A 23 -8.29 -14.05 -9.83
CA TRP A 23 -7.75 -12.77 -10.25
C TRP A 23 -6.79 -12.19 -9.21
N HIS A 24 -5.91 -11.31 -9.66
CA HIS A 24 -4.95 -10.63 -8.83
C HIS A 24 -4.69 -9.18 -9.28
N THR A 25 -4.19 -8.37 -8.33
CA THR A 25 -3.62 -7.05 -8.59
C THR A 25 -2.16 -7.02 -8.15
N TYR A 26 -1.45 -5.93 -8.45
CA TYR A 26 0.00 -5.86 -8.31
C TYR A 26 0.45 -4.98 -7.14
N TRP A 27 1.63 -5.34 -6.63
CA TRP A 27 2.40 -4.52 -5.70
C TRP A 27 3.06 -3.35 -6.43
N ARG A 28 3.73 -2.47 -5.66
CA ARG A 28 4.55 -1.38 -6.17
C ARG A 28 5.52 -1.84 -7.25
N ASN A 29 6.31 -2.86 -6.93
CA ASN A 29 7.09 -3.59 -7.92
C ASN A 29 6.26 -4.79 -8.37
N PRO A 30 5.75 -4.82 -9.61
CA PRO A 30 4.90 -5.91 -10.06
C PRO A 30 5.67 -7.21 -10.33
N GLY A 31 7.01 -7.18 -10.39
CA GLY A 31 7.84 -8.31 -10.82
C GLY A 31 8.05 -8.32 -12.33
N ASP A 32 8.02 -9.49 -12.95
CA ASP A 32 8.33 -9.65 -14.38
C ASP A 32 7.29 -9.00 -15.32
N SER A 33 6.04 -8.89 -14.87
CA SER A 33 4.96 -8.23 -15.62
C SER A 33 3.90 -7.62 -14.70
N GLY A 34 3.10 -6.71 -15.23
CA GLY A 34 1.96 -6.12 -14.53
C GLY A 34 2.03 -4.60 -14.41
N GLY A 35 1.26 -4.04 -13.49
CA GLY A 35 1.22 -2.59 -13.25
C GLY A 35 0.69 -2.24 -11.87
N ALA A 36 1.50 -1.50 -11.11
CA ALA A 36 1.13 -1.00 -9.78
C ALA A 36 -0.12 -0.11 -9.85
N THR A 37 -0.92 -0.13 -8.79
CA THR A 37 -2.03 0.80 -8.62
C THR A 37 -1.51 2.24 -8.54
N THR A 38 -2.07 3.15 -9.35
CA THR A 38 -1.84 4.58 -9.25
C THR A 38 -3.10 5.29 -8.78
N LEU A 39 -2.91 6.37 -8.02
CA LEU A 39 -3.98 7.16 -7.42
C LEU A 39 -3.78 8.63 -7.80
N ASP A 40 -4.65 9.12 -8.68
CA ASP A 40 -4.67 10.52 -9.09
C ASP A 40 -5.74 11.27 -8.28
N TRP A 41 -5.28 12.11 -7.36
CA TRP A 41 -6.12 12.73 -6.34
C TRP A 41 -6.63 14.10 -6.79
N THR A 42 -7.93 14.33 -6.61
CA THR A 42 -8.56 15.65 -6.62
C THR A 42 -9.00 15.99 -5.20
N LEU A 43 -8.30 16.95 -4.58
CA LEU A 43 -8.44 17.29 -3.16
C LEU A 43 -8.85 18.75 -2.97
N PRO A 44 -9.48 19.09 -1.84
CA PRO A 44 -9.68 20.48 -1.45
C PRO A 44 -8.35 21.22 -1.32
N GLU A 45 -8.41 22.55 -1.41
CA GLU A 45 -7.24 23.41 -1.24
C GLU A 45 -6.48 23.09 0.06
N ALA A 46 -5.15 23.04 -0.04
CA ALA A 46 -4.23 22.75 1.06
C ALA A 46 -4.36 21.38 1.74
N VAL A 47 -5.25 20.48 1.28
CA VAL A 47 -5.24 19.06 1.64
C VAL A 47 -4.26 18.33 0.74
N ARG A 48 -3.41 17.45 1.30
CA ARG A 48 -2.41 16.70 0.53
C ARG A 48 -2.54 15.21 0.80
N ALA A 49 -2.47 14.41 -0.25
CA ALA A 49 -2.29 12.96 -0.13
C ALA A 49 -0.80 12.63 -0.20
N GLY A 50 -0.36 11.74 0.69
CA GLY A 50 0.96 11.11 0.61
C GLY A 50 0.97 9.93 -0.35
N GLU A 51 2.04 9.16 -0.28
CA GLU A 51 2.19 7.91 -1.03
C GLU A 51 1.34 6.78 -0.45
N ILE A 52 1.09 5.75 -1.28
CA ILE A 52 0.50 4.49 -0.80
C ILE A 52 1.48 3.83 0.18
N VAL A 53 1.00 3.50 1.37
CA VAL A 53 1.71 2.63 2.31
C VAL A 53 1.48 1.19 1.88
N TRP A 54 2.34 0.68 1.01
CA TRP A 54 2.15 -0.63 0.39
C TRP A 54 2.23 -1.78 1.40
N PRO A 55 1.18 -2.62 1.53
CA PRO A 55 1.28 -3.89 2.25
C PRO A 55 2.40 -4.80 1.71
N LEU A 56 2.83 -5.77 2.53
CA LEU A 56 3.69 -6.85 2.07
C LEU A 56 2.96 -7.68 0.99
N PRO A 57 3.53 -7.88 -0.20
CA PRO A 57 2.88 -8.64 -1.25
C PRO A 57 3.03 -10.16 -1.06
N ALA A 58 2.27 -10.91 -1.84
CA ALA A 58 2.51 -12.32 -2.12
C ALA A 58 3.24 -12.48 -3.46
N ARG A 59 3.88 -13.63 -3.65
CA ARG A 59 4.40 -14.04 -4.96
C ARG A 59 3.27 -14.65 -5.78
N GLN A 60 3.14 -14.20 -7.01
CA GLN A 60 2.23 -14.74 -8.02
C GLN A 60 3.08 -15.45 -9.07
N ARG A 61 2.87 -16.75 -9.25
CA ARG A 61 3.59 -17.53 -10.26
C ARG A 61 2.69 -17.70 -11.46
N LEU A 62 3.01 -17.01 -12.55
CA LEU A 62 2.21 -17.01 -13.77
C LEU A 62 3.05 -17.50 -14.94
N GLN A 63 2.78 -18.70 -15.43
CA GLN A 63 3.41 -19.25 -16.65
C GLN A 63 4.95 -19.10 -16.72
N GLY A 64 5.66 -19.32 -15.61
CA GLY A 64 7.12 -19.19 -15.53
C GLY A 64 7.63 -17.80 -15.13
N LEU A 65 6.74 -16.81 -15.05
CA LEU A 65 7.00 -15.49 -14.48
C LEU A 65 6.81 -15.48 -12.96
N VAL A 66 7.51 -14.57 -12.30
CA VAL A 66 7.35 -14.25 -10.87
C VAL A 66 6.92 -12.80 -10.73
N ASN A 67 5.66 -12.62 -10.37
CA ASN A 67 5.07 -11.34 -10.07
C ASN A 67 4.85 -11.17 -8.56
N TYR A 68 4.63 -9.93 -8.14
CA TYR A 68 4.33 -9.59 -6.75
C TYR A 68 3.03 -8.80 -6.67
N GLY A 69 2.15 -9.20 -5.75
CA GLY A 69 0.85 -8.55 -5.65
C GLY A 69 -0.08 -9.16 -4.63
N TYR A 70 -1.37 -9.02 -4.91
CA TYR A 70 -2.45 -9.31 -3.98
C TYR A 70 -3.57 -10.13 -4.63
N GLU A 71 -4.20 -10.95 -3.80
CA GLU A 71 -5.41 -11.73 -4.10
C GLU A 71 -6.40 -11.57 -2.95
N GLY A 72 -7.69 -11.83 -3.19
CA GLY A 72 -8.73 -11.67 -2.17
C GLY A 72 -8.92 -10.20 -1.79
N ALA A 73 -8.61 -9.79 -0.57
CA ALA A 73 -8.81 -8.41 -0.12
C ALA A 73 -7.50 -7.73 0.24
N VAL A 74 -7.28 -6.54 -0.30
CA VAL A 74 -6.16 -5.66 0.08
C VAL A 74 -6.67 -4.25 0.33
N TYR A 75 -6.09 -3.60 1.34
CA TYR A 75 -6.23 -2.15 1.52
C TYR A 75 -4.91 -1.50 1.11
N LEU A 76 -5.00 -0.38 0.41
CA LEU A 76 -3.89 0.49 0.04
C LEU A 76 -4.03 1.81 0.82
N PRO A 77 -3.46 1.90 2.03
CA PRO A 77 -3.57 3.08 2.87
C PRO A 77 -2.82 4.27 2.28
N VAL A 78 -3.37 5.47 2.45
CA VAL A 78 -2.80 6.74 2.03
C VAL A 78 -2.95 7.74 3.17
N PRO A 79 -1.84 8.30 3.70
CA PRO A 79 -1.90 9.42 4.64
C PRO A 79 -2.45 10.66 3.95
N ILE A 80 -3.41 11.33 4.57
CA ILE A 80 -3.97 12.60 4.13
C ILE A 80 -3.62 13.66 5.16
N GLU A 81 -2.84 14.67 4.74
CA GLU A 81 -2.52 15.84 5.53
C GLU A 81 -3.69 16.83 5.47
N VAL A 82 -4.21 17.20 6.64
CA VAL A 82 -5.34 18.11 6.79
C VAL A 82 -4.82 19.47 7.23
N PRO A 83 -5.15 20.58 6.55
CA PRO A 83 -4.64 21.88 6.92
C PRO A 83 -5.14 22.30 8.30
N ALA A 84 -4.33 23.06 9.05
CA ALA A 84 -4.71 23.62 10.35
C ALA A 84 -5.93 24.58 10.25
N THR A 85 -6.19 25.12 9.06
CA THR A 85 -7.33 26.00 8.75
C THR A 85 -8.61 25.22 8.43
N ALA A 86 -8.59 23.89 8.42
CA ALA A 86 -9.79 23.09 8.25
C ALA A 86 -10.79 23.40 9.37
N ARG A 87 -12.05 23.68 9.00
CA ARG A 87 -13.07 24.08 9.98
C ARG A 87 -13.76 22.85 10.57
N PRO A 88 -13.76 22.65 11.90
CA PRO A 88 -14.60 21.63 12.53
C PRO A 88 -16.07 21.79 12.13
N GLY A 89 -16.76 20.67 11.90
CA GLY A 89 -18.12 20.65 11.39
C GLY A 89 -18.22 20.73 9.85
N SER A 90 -17.11 20.98 9.15
CA SER A 90 -17.06 20.85 7.69
C SER A 90 -16.77 19.41 7.24
N THR A 91 -16.77 19.22 5.92
CA THR A 91 -16.45 17.96 5.26
C THR A 91 -15.40 18.23 4.19
N LEU A 92 -14.39 17.35 4.11
CA LEU A 92 -13.39 17.34 3.05
C LEU A 92 -13.81 16.32 1.98
N PRO A 93 -14.27 16.75 0.79
CA PRO A 93 -14.54 15.82 -0.29
C PRO A 93 -13.23 15.33 -0.90
N LEU A 94 -12.84 14.09 -0.59
CA LEU A 94 -11.69 13.45 -1.19
C LEU A 94 -12.15 12.69 -2.43
N ARG A 95 -11.57 12.99 -3.59
CA ARG A 95 -11.85 12.27 -4.84
C ARG A 95 -10.56 11.73 -5.41
N VAL A 96 -10.62 10.54 -5.98
CA VAL A 96 -9.45 9.89 -6.55
C VAL A 96 -9.84 9.06 -7.76
N LYS A 97 -9.06 9.17 -8.83
CA LYS A 97 -9.05 8.20 -9.92
C LYS A 97 -8.02 7.14 -9.60
N ALA A 98 -8.49 5.93 -9.34
CA ALA A 98 -7.64 4.77 -9.12
C ALA A 98 -7.52 4.00 -10.45
N LEU A 99 -6.30 3.87 -10.96
CA LEU A 99 -5.98 3.02 -12.09
C LEU A 99 -5.17 1.83 -11.59
N PHE A 100 -5.59 0.62 -11.92
CA PHE A 100 -4.89 -0.60 -11.53
C PHE A 100 -5.05 -1.66 -12.61
N LEU A 101 -4.05 -2.53 -12.74
CA LEU A 101 -4.14 -3.69 -13.61
C LEU A 101 -4.69 -4.86 -12.81
N VAL A 102 -5.73 -5.52 -13.35
CA VAL A 102 -6.29 -6.75 -12.79
C VAL A 102 -6.06 -7.88 -13.79
N CYS A 103 -5.46 -8.98 -13.33
CA CYS A 103 -5.08 -10.08 -14.19
C CYS A 103 -5.58 -11.41 -13.66
N SER A 104 -5.84 -12.33 -14.58
CA SER A 104 -6.03 -13.75 -14.33
C SER A 104 -4.85 -14.52 -14.91
N ASP A 105 -4.94 -15.85 -14.94
CA ASP A 105 -3.92 -16.69 -15.56
C ASP A 105 -3.82 -16.53 -17.10
N GLU A 106 -4.83 -15.91 -17.71
CA GLU A 106 -4.98 -15.87 -19.17
C GLU A 106 -4.98 -14.44 -19.73
N MET A 107 -5.34 -13.43 -18.92
CA MET A 107 -5.50 -12.07 -19.42
C MET A 107 -5.26 -11.00 -18.36
N CYS A 108 -4.96 -9.80 -18.84
CA CYS A 108 -4.75 -8.60 -18.03
C CYS A 108 -5.61 -7.45 -18.54
N ILE A 109 -6.30 -6.78 -17.64
CA ILE A 109 -7.24 -5.70 -17.97
C ILE A 109 -6.93 -4.46 -17.10
N PRO A 110 -6.67 -3.30 -17.70
CA PRO A 110 -6.59 -2.06 -16.94
C PRO A 110 -7.99 -1.65 -16.47
N ARG A 111 -8.11 -1.30 -15.19
CA ARG A 111 -9.35 -0.84 -14.58
C ARG A 111 -9.15 0.53 -13.98
N GLU A 112 -9.99 1.45 -14.38
CA GLU A 112 -10.11 2.78 -13.78
C GLU A 112 -11.40 2.85 -12.96
N LEU A 113 -11.30 3.39 -11.75
CA LEU A 113 -12.43 3.72 -10.89
C LEU A 113 -12.28 5.15 -10.38
N THR A 114 -13.37 5.92 -10.43
CA THR A 114 -13.45 7.18 -9.68
C THR A 114 -14.11 6.88 -8.34
N LEU A 115 -13.38 7.12 -7.25
CA LEU A 115 -13.82 6.90 -5.88
C LEU A 115 -13.98 8.24 -5.16
N GLY A 116 -14.87 8.27 -4.17
CA GLY A 116 -15.09 9.45 -3.34
C GLY A 116 -15.31 9.10 -1.88
N LEU A 117 -14.75 9.93 -1.01
CA LEU A 117 -14.96 9.89 0.44
C LEU A 117 -15.20 11.31 0.95
N ASP A 118 -16.37 11.54 1.52
CA ASP A 118 -16.69 12.79 2.19
C ASP A 118 -16.25 12.68 3.66
N LEU A 119 -15.04 13.15 3.95
CA LEU A 119 -14.40 12.98 5.25
C LEU A 119 -14.80 14.11 6.21
N PRO A 120 -15.57 13.85 7.28
CA PRO A 120 -15.93 14.88 8.23
C PRO A 120 -14.70 15.41 8.98
N VAL A 121 -14.71 16.70 9.32
CA VAL A 121 -13.72 17.36 10.17
C VAL A 121 -14.33 17.62 11.54
N ARG A 122 -13.64 17.22 12.61
CA ARG A 122 -14.08 17.49 13.99
C ARG A 122 -12.89 17.83 14.87
N GLU A 123 -13.18 18.45 16.01
CA GLU A 123 -12.22 18.62 17.10
C GLU A 123 -11.96 17.30 17.83
N GLY A 124 -10.76 17.17 18.38
CA GLY A 124 -10.37 16.05 19.23
C GLY A 124 -10.07 14.74 18.48
N ALA A 125 -9.42 13.82 19.19
CA ALA A 125 -8.94 12.56 18.63
C ALA A 125 -10.08 11.72 18.02
N ALA A 126 -9.88 11.27 16.80
CA ALA A 126 -10.85 10.45 16.09
C ALA A 126 -10.73 8.98 16.50
N PRO A 127 -11.82 8.32 16.94
CA PRO A 127 -11.82 6.88 17.15
C PRO A 127 -11.60 6.17 15.80
N GLN A 128 -11.08 4.96 15.89
CA GLN A 128 -10.97 4.10 14.72
C GLN A 128 -12.34 3.83 14.11
N ASP A 129 -12.35 3.71 12.79
CA ASP A 129 -13.52 3.24 12.07
C ASP A 129 -13.81 1.77 12.44
N PRO A 130 -15.03 1.41 12.86
CA PRO A 130 -15.33 0.06 13.34
C PRO A 130 -15.30 -1.00 12.21
N ALA A 131 -15.50 -0.61 10.96
CA ALA A 131 -15.55 -1.56 9.84
C ALA A 131 -14.16 -1.81 9.22
N HIS A 132 -13.34 -0.77 9.14
CA HIS A 132 -12.08 -0.81 8.39
C HIS A 132 -10.84 -0.41 9.20
N GLY A 133 -11.02 0.23 10.36
CA GLY A 133 -9.93 0.82 11.13
C GLY A 133 -8.87 -0.18 11.56
N ALA A 134 -9.28 -1.34 12.08
CA ALA A 134 -8.34 -2.38 12.53
C ALA A 134 -7.55 -3.01 11.38
N ALA A 135 -8.20 -3.26 10.22
CA ALA A 135 -7.53 -3.82 9.05
C ALA A 135 -6.46 -2.87 8.49
N ILE A 136 -6.79 -1.57 8.40
CA ILE A 136 -5.85 -0.54 7.95
C ILE A 136 -4.70 -0.38 8.96
N ALA A 137 -4.99 -0.36 10.26
CA ALA A 137 -3.97 -0.25 11.31
C ALA A 137 -2.93 -1.38 11.22
N ARG A 138 -3.40 -2.62 11.08
CA ARG A 138 -2.53 -3.79 10.94
C ARG A 138 -1.60 -3.69 9.73
N ILE A 139 -2.10 -3.17 8.61
CA ILE A 139 -1.27 -2.94 7.42
C ILE A 139 -0.19 -1.89 7.70
N LEU A 140 -0.53 -0.77 8.32
CA LEU A 140 0.45 0.26 8.66
C LEU A 140 1.54 -0.25 9.60
N GLU A 141 1.19 -1.13 10.54
CA GLU A 141 2.13 -1.76 11.47
C GLU A 141 3.08 -2.75 10.79
N GLN A 142 2.59 -3.46 9.76
CA GLN A 142 3.28 -4.56 9.09
C GLN A 142 3.93 -4.16 7.76
N ALA A 143 3.61 -2.99 7.22
CA ALA A 143 4.14 -2.51 5.97
C ALA A 143 5.68 -2.47 6.00
N PRO A 144 6.36 -2.90 4.92
CA PRO A 144 7.81 -2.84 4.82
C PRO A 144 8.31 -1.41 5.08
N ARG A 145 9.28 -1.28 5.98
CA ARG A 145 9.92 0.00 6.33
C ARG A 145 11.40 -0.21 6.63
N PRO A 146 12.25 0.83 6.47
CA PRO A 146 13.65 0.75 6.87
C PRO A 146 13.77 0.24 8.31
N ALA A 147 14.54 -0.82 8.50
CA ALA A 147 14.65 -1.52 9.79
C ALA A 147 16.10 -1.66 10.28
N GLY A 148 17.03 -0.86 9.74
CA GLY A 148 18.45 -0.95 10.09
C GLY A 148 19.13 -2.24 9.60
N ILE A 149 18.55 -2.88 8.57
CA ILE A 149 19.16 -4.03 7.89
C ILE A 149 20.22 -3.51 6.91
N SER A 150 21.44 -4.05 7.02
CA SER A 150 22.49 -3.87 6.02
C SER A 150 22.52 -5.08 5.10
N ALA A 151 22.43 -4.83 3.79
CA ALA A 151 22.43 -5.87 2.78
C ALA A 151 23.59 -5.70 1.78
N ARG A 152 24.09 -6.83 1.28
CA ARG A 152 25.12 -6.90 0.23
C ARG A 152 24.71 -7.94 -0.81
N VAL A 153 24.92 -7.62 -2.07
CA VAL A 153 24.74 -8.55 -3.19
C VAL A 153 26.10 -8.84 -3.81
N VAL A 154 26.36 -10.12 -4.11
CA VAL A 154 27.55 -10.60 -4.81
C VAL A 154 27.11 -11.51 -5.96
N LEU A 155 27.71 -11.32 -7.14
CA LEU A 155 27.52 -12.19 -8.30
C LEU A 155 28.86 -12.89 -8.60
N GLU A 156 28.93 -14.19 -8.33
CA GLU A 156 30.13 -15.00 -8.57
C GLU A 156 29.75 -16.28 -9.31
N ASN A 157 30.47 -16.59 -10.39
CA ASN A 157 30.23 -17.78 -11.23
C ASN A 157 28.76 -17.96 -11.67
N GLY A 158 28.05 -16.86 -11.90
CA GLY A 158 26.62 -16.86 -12.28
C GLY A 158 25.64 -17.05 -11.13
N VAL A 159 26.11 -17.12 -9.88
CA VAL A 159 25.27 -17.23 -8.68
C VAL A 159 25.17 -15.86 -8.00
N LEU A 160 23.94 -15.36 -7.87
CA LEU A 160 23.63 -14.16 -7.10
C LEU A 160 23.42 -14.54 -5.63
N THR A 161 24.26 -14.02 -4.73
CA THR A 161 24.13 -14.20 -3.28
C THR A 161 23.75 -12.87 -2.64
N LEU A 162 22.58 -12.84 -1.99
CA LEU A 162 22.14 -11.73 -1.13
C LEU A 162 22.45 -12.09 0.33
N THR A 163 23.24 -11.25 1.00
CA THR A 163 23.46 -11.33 2.45
C THR A 163 22.78 -10.15 3.11
N ALA A 164 22.04 -10.38 4.21
CA ALA A 164 21.38 -9.34 5.00
C ALA A 164 21.63 -9.57 6.49
N THR A 165 21.99 -8.51 7.22
CA THR A 165 22.31 -8.57 8.66
C THR A 165 21.85 -7.29 9.38
N GLY A 166 21.85 -7.29 10.71
CA GLY A 166 21.46 -6.13 11.51
C GLY A 166 19.94 -5.97 11.67
N GLY A 167 19.53 -4.94 12.41
CA GLY A 167 18.11 -4.70 12.69
C GLY A 167 17.43 -5.93 13.32
N PRO A 168 16.21 -6.29 12.87
CA PRO A 168 15.49 -7.48 13.32
C PRO A 168 16.20 -8.81 13.07
N LEU A 169 17.21 -8.85 12.19
CA LEU A 169 17.97 -10.07 11.87
C LEU A 169 19.16 -10.30 12.83
N ALA A 170 19.50 -9.34 13.69
CA ALA A 170 20.66 -9.43 14.56
C ALA A 170 20.53 -10.59 15.57
N GLY A 171 21.42 -11.59 15.45
CA GLY A 171 21.44 -12.75 16.34
C GLY A 171 20.27 -13.72 16.14
N GLN A 172 19.54 -13.61 15.01
CA GLN A 172 18.42 -14.48 14.69
C GLN A 172 18.69 -15.27 13.40
N ASP A 173 18.24 -16.52 13.38
CA ASP A 173 18.07 -17.27 12.14
C ASP A 173 16.61 -17.07 11.66
N PRO A 174 16.38 -16.31 10.58
CA PRO A 174 15.03 -16.06 10.08
C PRO A 174 14.41 -17.30 9.43
N GLY A 175 15.16 -18.40 9.25
CA GLY A 175 14.74 -19.57 8.51
C GLY A 175 14.51 -19.26 7.01
N PRO A 176 13.70 -20.09 6.32
CA PRO A 176 13.39 -19.89 4.90
C PRO A 176 12.84 -18.47 4.66
N SER A 177 13.59 -17.69 3.91
CA SER A 177 13.30 -16.28 3.66
C SER A 177 13.07 -16.05 2.18
N TYR A 178 12.21 -15.07 1.86
CA TYR A 178 12.03 -14.59 0.50
C TYR A 178 12.28 -13.10 0.43
N PHE A 179 12.94 -12.67 -0.64
CA PHE A 179 13.25 -11.29 -0.90
C PHE A 179 12.28 -10.73 -1.95
N PHE A 180 11.61 -9.64 -1.59
CA PHE A 180 10.78 -8.86 -2.50
C PHE A 180 11.54 -7.58 -2.87
N PRO A 181 12.03 -7.42 -4.12
CA PRO A 181 12.72 -6.21 -4.53
C PRO A 181 11.76 -5.01 -4.47
N PHE A 182 12.09 -3.99 -3.68
CA PHE A 182 11.16 -2.88 -3.43
C PHE A 182 10.94 -1.96 -4.64
N GLU A 183 11.98 -1.75 -5.43
CA GLU A 183 11.94 -1.00 -6.69
C GLU A 183 12.12 -1.97 -7.87
N ALA A 184 11.50 -1.65 -9.00
CA ALA A 184 11.78 -2.32 -10.26
C ALA A 184 13.18 -1.91 -10.78
N GLY A 185 13.83 -2.84 -11.49
CA GLY A 185 15.12 -2.61 -12.15
C GLY A 185 14.99 -2.00 -13.54
#